data_AF-A0A7C3NWP8-F1
#
_entry.id   AF-A0A7C3NWP8-F1
#
_cell.length_a   1.000
_cell.length_b   1.000
_cell.length_c   1.000
_cell.angle_alpha   90.00
_cell.angle_beta   90.00
_cell.angle_gamma   90.00
#
_symmetry.space_group_name_H-M   'P 1'
#
loop_
_entity.id
_entity.type
_entity.pdbx_description
1 polymer ?
#
loop_
_entity_poly.entity_id
_entity_poly.type
_entity_poly.pdbx_seq_one_letter_code
_entity_poly.pdbx_strand_id
1 'polypeptide(L)'
;AIAGAALDVFVEEPLPSRHPLLELDNVVLTPHLGWPTDSGFEGFAENAATNILDYMEGKLTRALNPEALQFRRRADRPPQPDSSPPRSDP
;
A
#
# COMPACT_ATOMS: atom_id res chain seq x y z
N ALA A 1 -27.49 -24.30 -13.00
CA ALA A 1 -27.36 -23.51 -11.75
C ALA A 1 -26.22 -24.09 -10.92
N ILE A 2 -25.54 -23.27 -10.08
CA ILE A 2 -24.52 -23.74 -9.13
C ILE A 2 -25.17 -24.12 -7.80
N ALA A 3 -24.51 -24.99 -7.02
CA ALA A 3 -25.02 -25.44 -5.72
C ALA A 3 -24.84 -24.39 -4.59
N GLY A 4 -23.85 -23.51 -4.69
CA GLY A 4 -23.54 -22.48 -3.70
C GLY A 4 -22.30 -21.67 -4.06
N ALA A 5 -21.93 -20.70 -3.22
CA ALA A 5 -20.76 -19.84 -3.41
C ALA A 5 -20.13 -19.42 -2.07
N ALA A 6 -18.84 -19.06 -2.08
CA ALA A 6 -18.16 -18.42 -0.97
C ALA A 6 -17.50 -17.12 -1.47
N LEU A 7 -17.77 -16.00 -0.82
CA LEU A 7 -17.36 -14.65 -1.27
C LEU A 7 -16.67 -13.91 -0.13
N ASP A 8 -15.49 -13.34 -0.42
CA ASP A 8 -14.76 -12.49 0.50
C ASP A 8 -14.84 -10.99 0.14
N VAL A 9 -15.17 -10.68 -1.12
CA VAL A 9 -15.22 -9.31 -1.65
C VAL A 9 -16.57 -9.00 -2.25
N PHE A 10 -16.96 -7.74 -2.19
CA PHE A 10 -18.24 -7.24 -2.68
C PHE A 10 -18.05 -5.97 -3.53
N VAL A 11 -19.05 -5.65 -4.37
CA VAL A 11 -19.00 -4.42 -5.17
C VAL A 11 -19.07 -3.17 -4.30
N GLU A 12 -19.93 -3.21 -3.27
CA GLU A 12 -20.04 -2.18 -2.24
C GLU A 12 -19.60 -2.78 -0.91
N GLU A 13 -18.64 -2.12 -0.25
CA GLU A 13 -18.10 -2.55 1.03
C GLU A 13 -18.17 -1.40 2.07
N PRO A 14 -18.59 -1.68 3.32
CA PRO A 14 -19.02 -2.99 3.83
C PRO A 14 -20.35 -3.45 3.21
N LEU A 15 -20.58 -4.77 3.20
CA LEU A 15 -21.82 -5.33 2.65
C LEU A 15 -23.05 -4.73 3.37
N PRO A 16 -24.04 -4.15 2.66
CA PRO A 16 -25.22 -3.57 3.29
C PRO A 16 -25.98 -4.58 4.15
N SER A 17 -26.47 -4.14 5.30
CA SER A 17 -27.11 -5.03 6.31
C SER A 17 -28.42 -5.70 5.87
N ARG A 18 -28.98 -5.29 4.73
CA ARG A 18 -30.19 -5.89 4.11
C ARG A 18 -29.91 -6.48 2.73
N HIS A 19 -28.65 -6.82 2.44
CA HIS A 19 -28.27 -7.38 1.15
C HIS A 19 -28.80 -8.82 0.99
N PRO A 20 -29.42 -9.19 -0.16
CA PRO A 20 -30.04 -10.52 -0.34
C PRO A 20 -29.11 -11.71 -0.13
N LEU A 21 -27.80 -11.54 -0.35
CA LEU A 21 -26.82 -12.60 -0.11
C LEU A 21 -26.74 -13.03 1.36
N LEU A 22 -27.11 -12.17 2.32
CA LEU A 22 -27.14 -12.50 3.75
C LEU A 22 -28.25 -13.50 4.10
N GLU A 23 -29.25 -13.67 3.23
CA GLU A 23 -30.41 -14.55 3.45
C GLU A 23 -30.26 -15.92 2.76
N LEU A 24 -29.15 -16.17 2.04
CA LEU A 24 -28.96 -17.39 1.28
C LEU A 24 -28.24 -18.47 2.10
N ASP A 25 -28.95 -19.56 2.41
CA ASP A 25 -28.39 -20.69 3.16
C ASP A 25 -27.21 -21.40 2.47
N ASN A 26 -27.07 -21.24 1.16
CA ASN A 26 -26.03 -21.87 0.34
C ASN A 26 -24.88 -20.93 -0.02
N VAL A 27 -24.74 -19.81 0.71
CA VAL A 27 -23.67 -18.83 0.50
C VAL A 27 -22.92 -18.57 1.81
N VAL A 28 -21.59 -18.60 1.74
CA VAL A 28 -20.69 -18.20 2.83
C VAL A 28 -20.08 -16.85 2.49
N LEU A 29 -20.13 -15.92 3.44
CA LEU A 29 -19.64 -14.56 3.26
C LEU A 29 -18.58 -14.23 4.32
N THR A 30 -17.45 -13.68 3.89
CA THR A 30 -16.43 -13.12 4.79
C THR A 30 -16.21 -11.63 4.48
N PRO A 31 -15.95 -10.78 5.49
CA PRO A 31 -15.84 -9.34 5.30
C PRO A 31 -14.42 -8.91 4.88
N HIS A 32 -14.02 -9.24 3.65
CA HIS A 32 -12.72 -8.86 3.06
C HIS A 32 -11.52 -9.28 3.93
N LEU A 33 -11.50 -10.54 4.34
CA LEU A 33 -10.52 -11.15 5.23
C LEU A 33 -9.48 -12.02 4.50
N GLY A 34 -9.34 -11.88 3.18
CA GLY A 34 -8.34 -12.62 2.41
C GLY A 34 -6.89 -12.24 2.72
N TRP A 35 -6.63 -11.07 3.31
CA TRP A 35 -5.29 -10.53 3.55
C TRP A 35 -4.87 -10.27 5.03
N PRO A 36 -5.76 -9.92 5.98
CA PRO A 36 -5.35 -9.47 7.31
C PRO A 36 -4.98 -10.66 8.21
N THR A 37 -3.72 -11.08 8.15
CA THR A 37 -3.08 -11.95 9.14
C THR A 37 -2.08 -11.13 9.96
N ASP A 38 -1.64 -11.63 11.13
CA ASP A 38 -0.64 -10.92 11.95
C ASP A 38 0.64 -10.60 11.14
N SER A 39 1.14 -11.58 10.38
CA SER A 39 2.30 -11.38 9.49
C SER A 39 1.98 -10.51 8.27
N GLY A 40 0.74 -10.56 7.77
CA GLY A 40 0.26 -9.69 6.69
C GLY A 40 0.24 -8.23 7.10
N PHE A 41 -0.23 -7.92 8.31
CA PHE A 41 -0.20 -6.56 8.87
C PHE A 41 1.21 -6.05 9.07
N GLU A 42 2.10 -6.87 9.64
CA GLU A 42 3.51 -6.50 9.86
C GLU A 42 4.19 -6.17 8.53
N GLY A 43 4.11 -7.08 7.55
CA GLY A 43 4.69 -6.87 6.23
C GLY A 43 4.06 -5.68 5.47
N PHE A 44 2.75 -5.47 5.61
CA PHE A 44 2.08 -4.30 5.01
C PHE A 44 2.63 -2.99 5.61
N ALA A 45 2.72 -2.90 6.93
CA ALA A 45 3.22 -1.72 7.62
C ALA A 45 4.69 -1.42 7.27
N GLU A 46 5.54 -2.45 7.27
CA GLU A 46 6.96 -2.32 6.91
C GLU A 46 7.13 -1.85 5.46
N ASN A 47 6.42 -2.48 4.52
CA ASN A 47 6.49 -2.10 3.10
C ASN A 47 5.98 -0.68 2.85
N ALA A 48 4.90 -0.27 3.51
CA ALA A 48 4.36 1.09 3.40
C ALA A 48 5.36 2.13 3.91
N ALA A 49 5.93 1.93 5.10
CA ALA A 49 6.93 2.81 5.68
C ALA A 49 8.20 2.88 4.81
N THR A 50 8.69 1.73 4.35
CA THR A 50 9.89 1.64 3.50
C THR A 50 9.69 2.37 2.19
N ASN A 51 8.53 2.23 1.53
CA ASN A 51 8.24 2.95 0.28
C ASN A 51 8.24 4.47 0.45
N ILE A 52 7.75 4.97 1.59
CA ILE A 52 7.75 6.41 1.89
C ILE A 52 9.20 6.89 2.08
N LEU A 53 10.01 6.19 2.86
CA LEU A 53 11.41 6.53 3.08
C LEU A 53 12.22 6.48 1.77
N ASP A 54 12.06 5.41 0.99
CA ASP A 54 12.69 5.26 -0.32
C ASP A 54 12.29 6.40 -1.26
N TYR A 55 11.03 6.86 -1.22
CA TYR A 55 10.59 8.00 -2.03
C TYR A 55 11.31 9.29 -1.63
N MET A 56 11.42 9.57 -0.32
CA MET A 56 12.10 10.75 0.22
C MET A 56 13.59 10.74 -0.12
N GLU A 57 14.25 9.58 -0.06
CA GLU A 57 15.66 9.46 -0.45
C GLU A 57 15.88 9.42 -1.98
N GLY A 58 14.79 9.29 -2.73
CA GLY A 58 14.81 9.15 -4.18
C GLY A 58 15.32 7.80 -4.69
N LYS A 59 15.17 6.77 -3.88
CA LYS A 59 15.52 5.36 -4.14
C LYS A 59 14.30 4.48 -4.45
N LEU A 60 13.08 5.01 -4.43
CA LEU A 60 11.87 4.22 -4.69
C LEU A 60 11.90 3.55 -6.08
N THR A 61 11.93 2.22 -6.09
CA THR A 61 11.96 1.39 -7.31
C THR A 61 10.62 0.77 -7.67
N ARG A 62 9.72 0.62 -6.69
CA ARG A 62 8.45 -0.11 -6.82
C ARG A 62 7.22 0.80 -7.00
N ALA A 63 7.41 1.97 -7.60
CA ALA A 63 6.31 2.86 -7.93
C ALA A 63 5.42 2.23 -9.02
N LEU A 64 4.12 2.17 -8.80
CA LEU A 64 3.15 1.67 -9.79
C LEU A 64 3.06 2.60 -11.02
N ASN A 65 3.25 3.90 -10.78
CA ASN A 65 3.25 4.98 -11.77
C ASN A 65 4.60 5.72 -11.74
N PRO A 66 5.70 5.13 -12.28
CA PRO A 66 7.05 5.69 -12.20
C PRO A 66 7.17 7.11 -12.77
N GLU A 67 6.37 7.47 -13.76
CA GLU A 67 6.30 8.80 -14.34
C GLU A 67 5.93 9.88 -13.31
N ALA A 68 5.17 9.53 -12.26
CA ALA A 68 4.82 10.48 -11.20
C ALA A 68 6.04 10.90 -10.38
N LEU A 69 7.13 10.11 -10.38
CA LEU A 69 8.36 10.44 -9.66
C LEU A 69 9.05 11.70 -10.19
N GLN A 70 8.76 12.10 -11.43
CA GLN A 70 9.26 13.36 -12.00
C GLN A 70 8.78 14.60 -11.24
N PHE A 71 7.66 14.49 -10.52
CA PHE A 71 7.09 15.59 -9.73
C PHE A 71 7.63 15.66 -8.30
N ARG A 72 8.57 14.78 -7.91
CA ARG A 72 9.23 14.83 -6.60
C ARG A 72 9.90 16.20 -6.43
N ARG A 73 9.50 16.97 -5.41
CA ARG A 73 10.03 18.33 -5.22
C ARG A 73 11.50 18.27 -4.82
N ARG A 74 12.29 19.26 -5.26
CA ARG A 74 13.70 19.38 -4.88
C ARG A 74 13.92 19.54 -3.37
N ALA A 75 12.95 20.09 -2.65
CA ALA A 75 13.01 20.23 -1.20
C ALA A 75 12.96 18.89 -0.45
N ASP A 76 12.44 17.84 -1.09
CA ASP A 76 12.40 16.48 -0.54
C ASP A 76 13.72 15.73 -0.82
N ARG A 77 14.67 16.35 -1.53
CA ARG A 77 16.00 15.77 -1.76
C ARG A 77 16.81 15.88 -0.47
N PRO A 78 17.40 14.78 0.03
CA PRO A 78 18.32 14.89 1.16
C PRO A 78 19.45 15.89 0.82
N PRO A 79 19.92 16.69 1.80
CA PRO A 79 21.04 17.59 1.59
C PRO A 79 22.21 16.79 1.01
N GLN A 80 22.74 17.27 -0.12
CA GLN A 80 23.94 16.65 -0.67
C GLN A 80 25.05 16.78 0.37
N PRO A 81 25.83 15.72 0.65
CA PRO A 81 27.01 15.85 1.49
C PRO A 81 27.89 16.96 0.90
N ASP A 82 28.42 17.82 1.77
CA ASP A 82 29.26 18.93 1.36
C ASP A 82 30.43 18.42 0.51
N SER A 83 30.37 18.68 -0.80
CA SER A 83 31.41 18.34 -1.75
C SER A 83 32.44 19.46 -1.86
N SER A 84 32.37 20.48 -1.00
CA SER A 84 33.37 21.53 -0.97
C SER A 84 34.71 20.90 -0.61
N PRO A 85 35.78 21.17 -1.38
CA PRO A 85 37.11 20.80 -0.95
C PRO A 85 37.39 21.42 0.43
N PRO A 86 38.15 20.74 1.30
CA PRO A 86 38.54 21.31 2.58
C PRO A 86 39.13 22.69 2.34
N ARG A 87 38.64 23.69 3.07
CA ARG A 87 39.20 25.04 3.00
C ARG A 87 40.68 24.91 3.34
N SER A 88 41.53 25.30 2.40
CA SER A 88 42.95 25.47 2.67
C SER A 88 43.07 26.60 3.69
N ASP A 89 43.37 26.26 4.94
CA ASP A 89 43.72 27.25 5.95
C ASP A 89 45.02 27.97 5.52
N PRO A 90 45.12 29.29 5.75
CA PRO A 90 46.30 30.09 5.43
C PRO A 90 47.50 29.80 6.33
#